data_AF-A0A432FKN2-F1
#
_entry.id   AF-A0A432FKN2-F1
#
_cell.length_a   1.000
_cell.length_b   1.000
_cell.length_c   1.000
_cell.angle_alpha   90.00
_cell.angle_beta   90.00
_cell.angle_gamma   90.00
#
_symmetry.space_group_name_H-M   'P 1'
#
loop_
_entity.id
_entity.type
_entity.pdbx_description
1 polymer ?
#
loop_
_entity_poly.entity_id
_entity_poly.type
_entity_poly.pdbx_seq_one_letter_code
_entity_poly.pdbx_strand_id
1 'polypeptide(L)' 'AFNTRPDFVYRTPAQVAIYIDGPHHETPNRKMIDEVTTRALEDAGAVVIRFPKETDQWPGIIARYPDIFGGEG' A
#
# COMPACT_ATOMS: atom_id res chain seq x y z
N ALA A 1 1.44 -16.09 10.25
CA ALA A 1 0.42 -15.53 9.32
C ALA A 1 0.44 -14.02 9.47
N PHE A 2 0.85 -13.27 8.45
CA PHE A 2 0.85 -11.82 8.51
C PHE A 2 -0.61 -11.34 8.63
N ASN A 3 -0.96 -10.70 9.75
CA ASN A 3 -2.34 -10.33 10.11
C ASN A 3 -2.81 -9.07 9.37
N THR A 4 -2.45 -8.97 8.10
CA THR A 4 -2.77 -7.83 7.24
C THR A 4 -3.77 -8.28 6.18
N ARG A 5 -4.77 -7.45 5.91
CA ARG A 5 -5.76 -7.65 4.83
C ARG A 5 -5.60 -6.49 3.85
N PRO A 6 -4.76 -6.64 2.82
CA PRO A 6 -4.69 -5.65 1.75
C PRO A 6 -6.02 -5.61 1.00
N ASP A 7 -6.47 -4.40 0.65
CA ASP A 7 -7.68 -4.20 -0.15
C ASP A 7 -7.47 -4.72 -1.57
N PHE A 8 -6.26 -4.49 -2.13
CA PHE A 8 -5.88 -5.00 -3.45
C PHE A 8 -4.50 -5.62 -3.41
N VAL A 9 -4.32 -6.70 -4.19
CA VAL A 9 -3.02 -7.35 -4.37
C VAL A 9 -2.78 -7.59 -5.85
N TYR A 10 -1.73 -6.99 -6.39
CA TYR A 10 -1.19 -7.34 -7.70
C TYR A 10 -0.15 -8.45 -7.51
N ARG A 11 -0.26 -9.53 -8.28
CA ARG A 11 0.65 -10.69 -8.18
C ARG A 11 1.67 -10.77 -9.31
N THR A 12 1.44 -10.08 -10.42
CA THR A 12 2.30 -10.09 -11.62
C THR A 12 2.22 -8.74 -12.31
N PRO A 13 3.33 -8.11 -12.73
CA PRO A 13 4.73 -8.59 -12.69
C PRO A 13 5.45 -8.43 -11.32
N ALA A 14 4.89 -7.66 -10.38
CA ALA A 14 5.42 -7.50 -9.03
C ALA A 14 4.37 -7.86 -7.97
N GLN A 15 4.81 -8.32 -6.79
CA GLN A 15 3.92 -8.50 -5.64
C GLN A 15 3.63 -7.14 -5.02
N VAL A 16 2.52 -6.50 -5.41
CA VAL A 16 2.14 -5.19 -4.86
C VAL A 16 0.94 -5.36 -3.96
N ALA A 17 1.04 -4.91 -2.72
CA ALA A 17 -0.08 -4.87 -1.77
C ALA A 17 -0.53 -3.42 -1.59
N ILE A 18 -1.81 -3.15 -1.88
CA ILE A 18 -2.42 -1.83 -1.71
C ILE A 18 -3.38 -1.84 -0.54
N TYR A 19 -3.27 -0.81 0.30
CA TYR A 19 -4.12 -0.56 1.45
C TYR A 19 -4.84 0.78 1.29
N ILE A 20 -6.15 0.81 1.53
CA ILE A 20 -6.95 2.05 1.50
C ILE A 20 -7.44 2.33 2.93
N ASP A 21 -7.02 3.45 3.50
CA ASP A 21 -7.38 3.81 4.86
C ASP A 21 -8.77 4.49 4.89
N GLY A 22 -9.73 3.86 5.57
CA GLY A 22 -11.10 4.37 5.70
C GLY A 22 -11.28 5.40 6.83
N PRO A 23 -12.40 6.14 6.88
CA PRO A 23 -12.64 7.26 7.81
C PRO A 23 -12.68 6.88 9.30
N HIS A 24 -12.47 5.61 9.66
CA HIS A 24 -12.55 5.07 11.01
C HIS A 24 -11.28 4.29 11.43
N HIS A 25 -10.13 4.57 10.82
CA HIS A 25 -8.89 3.80 11.00
C HIS A 25 -7.77 4.52 11.77
N GLU A 26 -8.10 5.52 12.57
CA GLU A 26 -7.14 6.17 13.48
C GLU A 26 -6.97 5.36 14.78
N THR A 27 -6.22 4.26 14.73
CA THR A 27 -5.68 3.64 15.95
C THR A 27 -4.16 3.49 15.90
N PRO A 28 -3.42 3.86 16.97
CA PRO A 28 -1.95 3.82 17.00
C PRO A 28 -1.38 2.40 16.81
N ASN A 29 -2.16 1.36 17.12
CA ASN A 29 -1.80 -0.02 16.83
C ASN A 29 -1.62 -0.29 15.32
N ARG A 30 -2.31 0.43 14.45
CA ARG A 30 -2.20 0.24 13.00
C ARG A 30 -0.84 0.68 12.49
N LYS A 31 -0.25 1.77 13.01
CA LYS A 31 1.08 2.25 12.60
C LYS A 31 2.21 1.25 12.89
N MET A 32 2.17 0.58 14.04
CA MET A 32 3.17 -0.45 14.33
C MET A 32 3.01 -1.70 13.45
N ILE A 33 1.77 -2.11 13.19
CA ILE A 33 1.47 -3.24 12.29
C ILE A 33 1.86 -2.88 10.85
N ASP A 34 1.66 -1.63 10.47
CA ASP A 34 2.01 -1.04 9.19
C ASP A 34 3.51 -1.16 8.93
N GLU A 35 4.36 -0.66 9.83
CA GLU A 35 5.82 -0.72 9.69
C GLU A 35 6.35 -2.16 9.62
N VAL A 36 5.82 -3.06 10.46
CA VAL A 36 6.23 -4.47 10.46
C VAL A 36 5.81 -5.17 9.17
N THR A 37 4.61 -4.87 8.67
CA THR A 37 4.08 -5.45 7.43
C THR A 37 4.82 -4.91 6.22
N THR A 38 5.10 -3.61 6.19
CA THR A 38 5.88 -2.95 5.14
C THR A 38 7.26 -3.58 5.06
N ARG A 39 7.99 -3.65 6.17
CA ARG A 39 9.32 -4.28 6.20
C ARG A 39 9.31 -5.75 5.77
N ALA A 40 8.34 -6.54 6.22
CA ALA A 40 8.26 -7.94 5.86
C ALA A 40 7.94 -8.16 4.37
N LEU A 41 7.12 -7.29 3.78
CA LEU A 41 6.81 -7.33 2.35
C LEU A 41 7.98 -6.83 1.52
N GLU A 42 8.64 -5.73 1.92
CA GLU A 42 9.85 -5.22 1.27
C GLU A 42 10.99 -6.25 1.28
N ASP A 43 11.22 -6.93 2.41
CA ASP A 43 12.21 -8.00 2.53
C ASP A 43 11.89 -9.19 1.60
N ALA A 44 10.60 -9.46 1.37
CA ALA A 44 10.12 -10.46 0.42
C ALA A 44 10.12 -9.98 -1.05
N GLY A 45 10.56 -8.75 -1.34
CA GLY A 45 10.57 -8.15 -2.68
C GLY A 45 9.21 -7.63 -3.15
N ALA A 46 8.26 -7.44 -2.24
CA ALA A 46 6.93 -6.91 -2.50
C ALA A 46 6.84 -5.41 -2.22
N VAL A 47 6.09 -4.68 -3.06
CA VAL A 47 5.87 -3.23 -2.91
C VAL A 47 4.58 -2.99 -2.12
N VAL A 48 4.64 -2.11 -1.12
CA VAL A 48 3.47 -1.74 -0.32
C VAL A 48 3.07 -0.31 -0.61
N ILE A 49 1.83 -0.11 -1.06
CA ILE A 49 1.28 1.21 -1.37
C ILE A 49 0.08 1.47 -0.47
N ARG A 50 0.03 2.66 0.14
CA ARG A 50 -1.06 3.04 1.05
C ARG A 50 -1.71 4.31 0.55
N PHE A 51 -3.02 4.25 0.36
CA PHE A 51 -3.83 5.40 0.00
C PHE A 51 -4.52 5.93 1.25
N PRO A 52 -4.27 7.19 1.64
CA PRO A 52 -5.01 7.82 2.72
C PRO A 52 -6.46 8.06 2.28
N LYS A 53 -7.36 8.33 3.23
CA LYS A 53 -8.74 8.73 2.92
C LYS A 53 -8.83 9.95 1.99
N GLU A 54 -7.81 10.82 2.01
CA GLU A 54 -7.73 12.04 1.22
C GLU A 54 -7.38 11.70 -0.22
N THR A 55 -8.41 11.61 -1.06
CA THR A 55 -8.28 11.29 -2.48
C THR A 55 -7.44 12.30 -3.25
N ASP A 56 -7.32 13.54 -2.78
CA ASP A 56 -6.45 14.58 -3.36
C ASP A 56 -4.97 14.18 -3.37
N GLN A 57 -4.54 13.33 -2.43
CA GLN A 57 -3.15 12.87 -2.35
C GLN A 57 -2.87 11.65 -3.25
N TRP A 58 -3.92 10.98 -3.74
CA TRP A 58 -3.82 9.77 -4.56
C TRP A 58 -3.05 9.99 -5.87
N PRO A 59 -3.31 11.05 -6.66
CA PRO A 59 -2.54 11.27 -7.89
C PRO A 59 -1.04 11.44 -7.62
N GLY A 60 -0.64 12.05 -6.50
CA GLY A 60 0.77 12.15 -6.10
C GLY A 60 1.39 10.80 -5.73
N ILE A 61 0.61 9.88 -5.15
CA ILE A 61 1.04 8.51 -4.84
C ILE A 61 1.14 7.68 -6.13
N ILE A 62 0.15 7.77 -7.01
CA ILE A 62 0.12 7.05 -8.29
C ILE A 62 1.31 7.47 -9.17
N ALA A 63 1.58 8.78 -9.26
CA ALA A 63 2.71 9.31 -10.01
C ALA A 63 4.09 8.87 -9.48
N ARG A 64 4.19 8.46 -8.21
CA ARG A 64 5.42 7.87 -7.64
C ARG A 64 5.66 6.42 -8.06
N TYR A 65 4.61 5.74 -8.55
CA TYR A 65 4.68 4.33 -8.94
C TYR A 65 4.17 4.11 -10.38
N PRO A 66 4.77 4.77 -11.39
CA PRO A 66 4.35 4.63 -12.78
C PRO A 66 4.53 3.22 -13.33
N ASP A 67 5.51 2.46 -12.84
CA ASP A 67 5.74 1.04 -13.20
C ASP A 67 4.61 0.10 -12.73
N ILE A 68 3.81 0.52 -11.75
CA ILE A 68 2.74 -0.29 -11.14
C ILE A 68 1.38 0.10 -11.69
N PHE A 69 1.10 1.41 -11.77
CA PHE A 69 -0.20 1.91 -12.21
C PHE A 69 -0.29 2.18 -13.70
N GLY A 70 0.83 2.11 -14.41
CA GLY A 70 0.94 2.62 -15.77
C GLY A 70 1.00 4.15 -15.72
N GLY A 71 2.19 4.71 -15.91
CA GLY A 71 2.30 6.13 -16.21
C GLY A 71 1.63 6.39 -17.56
N GLU A 72 0.68 7.32 -17.62
CA GLU A 72 0.29 7.90 -18.90
C GLU A 72 1.56 8.53 -19.50
N GLY A 73 2.07 7.90 -20.57
CA GLY A 73 3.11 8.46 -21.42
C GLY A 73 2.51 9.43 -22.43
#